data_AF-A0A9X7WJY7-F1
#
_entry.id   AF-A0A9X7WJY7-F1
#
_cell.length_a   1.000
_cell.length_b   1.000
_cell.length_c   1.000
_cell.angle_alpha   90.00
_cell.angle_beta   90.00
_cell.angle_gamma   90.00
#
_symmetry.space_group_name_H-M   'P 1'
#
loop_
_entity.id
_entity.type
_entity.pdbx_description
1 polymer ?
#
loop_
_entity_poly.entity_id
_entity_poly.type
_entity_poly.pdbx_seq_one_letter_code
_entity_poly.pdbx_strand_id
1 'polypeptide(L)'
;MLYETSSRASAILQLNVEDLDLRNRSAVITQKGGHQIQVAWGDGTAAILGRLVAGRNSGPVFLTDLPAGPRRAAATKARDIDHDTSRTRLSYGRARALIERYTGGEITLHQLRHSSLTHLAEAGVGTTTLMAKSGHANLRSLQRYARPSFAAVQQATELLSDPPTRKG
;
A
#
# COMPACT_ATOMS: atom_id res chain seq x y z
N MET A 1 -2.97 -3.80 -4.92
CA MET A 1 -2.33 -2.58 -4.36
C MET A 1 -2.21 -2.58 -2.83
N LEU A 2 -3.29 -2.53 -2.02
CA LEU A 2 -3.18 -2.38 -0.55
C LEU A 2 -2.33 -3.47 0.12
N TYR A 3 -2.58 -4.73 -0.25
CA TYR A 3 -1.81 -5.88 0.23
C TYR A 3 -0.33 -5.78 -0.19
N GLU A 4 -0.05 -5.56 -1.47
CA GLU A 4 1.33 -5.49 -2.00
C GLU A 4 2.15 -4.32 -1.44
N THR A 5 1.52 -3.17 -1.19
CA THR A 5 2.21 -1.98 -0.65
C THR A 5 2.46 -2.06 0.85
N SER A 6 1.82 -3.01 1.54
CA SER A 6 1.82 -3.14 3.01
C SER A 6 1.51 -1.82 3.74
N SER A 7 0.83 -0.88 3.09
CA SER A 7 0.68 0.51 3.53
C SER A 7 -0.67 0.76 4.21
N ARG A 8 -0.80 1.88 4.93
CA ARG A 8 -2.09 2.27 5.53
C ARG A 8 -3.08 2.56 4.40
N ALA A 9 -4.26 1.95 4.45
CA ALA A 9 -5.27 2.16 3.41
C ALA A 9 -5.67 3.64 3.28
N SER A 10 -5.70 4.38 4.39
CA SER A 10 -5.96 5.82 4.35
C SER A 10 -4.94 6.61 3.55
N ALA A 11 -3.66 6.21 3.53
CA ALA A 11 -2.63 6.89 2.75
C ALA A 11 -2.74 6.53 1.26
N ILE A 12 -2.99 5.26 0.94
CA ILE A 12 -3.17 4.80 -0.44
C ILE A 12 -4.40 5.42 -1.10
N LEU A 13 -5.51 5.55 -0.36
CA LEU A 13 -6.74 6.20 -0.87
C LEU A 13 -6.55 7.69 -1.19
N GLN A 14 -5.48 8.33 -0.67
CA GLN A 14 -5.17 9.74 -0.92
C GLN A 14 -4.32 9.97 -2.18
N LEU A 15 -3.88 8.90 -2.86
CA LEU A 15 -3.15 9.03 -4.11
C LEU A 15 -3.99 9.72 -5.18
N ASN A 16 -3.34 10.60 -5.93
CA ASN A 16 -3.79 11.11 -7.20
C ASN A 16 -3.04 10.45 -8.35
N VAL A 17 -3.54 10.62 -9.57
CA VAL A 17 -2.90 10.09 -10.77
C VAL A 17 -1.50 10.67 -10.96
N GLU A 18 -1.31 11.96 -10.68
CA GLU A 18 -0.01 12.63 -10.76
C GLU A 18 1.03 12.11 -9.74
N ASP A 19 0.59 11.41 -8.69
CA ASP A 19 1.49 10.80 -7.70
C ASP A 19 2.04 9.43 -8.16
N LEU A 20 1.50 8.86 -9.25
CA LEU A 20 1.82 7.52 -9.73
C LEU A 20 2.96 7.54 -10.75
N ASP A 21 4.03 6.81 -10.44
CA ASP A 21 5.01 6.38 -11.41
C ASP A 21 4.61 5.00 -11.96
N LEU A 22 3.77 5.01 -13.01
CA LEU A 22 3.28 3.79 -13.64
C LEU A 22 4.39 2.94 -14.27
N ARG A 23 5.48 3.58 -14.72
CA ARG A 23 6.62 2.90 -15.35
C ARG A 23 7.42 2.12 -14.32
N ASN A 24 7.72 2.75 -13.19
CA ASN A 24 8.47 2.13 -12.10
C ASN A 24 7.58 1.39 -11.08
N ARG A 25 6.26 1.35 -11.33
CA ARG A 25 5.26 0.68 -10.47
C ARG A 25 5.35 1.16 -9.02
N SER A 26 5.47 2.47 -8.84
CA SER A 26 5.68 3.08 -7.53
C SER A 26 4.94 4.40 -7.37
N ALA A 27 4.77 4.84 -6.13
CA ALA A 27 4.22 6.15 -5.80
C ALA A 27 4.79 6.65 -4.47
N VAL A 28 4.76 7.95 -4.24
CA VAL A 28 5.06 8.55 -2.94
C VAL A 28 3.76 8.76 -2.17
N ILE A 29 3.69 8.28 -0.94
CA ILE A 29 2.54 8.49 -0.05
C ILE A 29 2.96 9.21 1.22
N THR A 30 2.05 10.04 1.73
CA THR A 30 2.21 10.70 3.03
C THR A 30 1.57 9.84 4.13
N GLN A 31 2.38 9.42 5.10
CA GLN A 31 1.94 8.71 6.28
C GLN A 31 1.40 9.66 7.36
N LYS A 32 0.79 9.07 8.40
CA LYS A 32 0.42 9.80 9.61
C LYS A 32 1.66 10.51 10.17
N GLY A 33 1.54 11.82 10.43
CA GLY A 33 2.65 12.65 10.90
C GLY A 33 3.42 13.37 9.79
N GLY A 34 2.98 13.27 8.52
CA GLY A 34 3.54 14.05 7.41
C GLY A 34 4.75 13.42 6.73
N HIS A 35 5.34 12.37 7.31
CA HIS A 35 6.46 11.65 6.69
C HIS A 35 6.04 10.95 5.39
N GLN A 36 6.83 11.13 4.35
CA GLN A 36 6.62 10.49 3.05
C GLN A 36 7.42 9.20 2.92
N ILE A 37 6.80 8.18 2.33
CA ILE A 37 7.49 6.96 1.91
C ILE A 37 7.17 6.65 0.46
N GLN A 38 8.10 5.97 -0.21
CA GLN A 38 7.84 5.36 -1.51
C GLN A 38 7.21 3.98 -1.32
N VAL A 39 6.13 3.71 -2.03
CA VAL A 39 5.48 2.41 -2.11
C VAL A 39 5.63 1.83 -3.50
N ALA A 40 5.65 0.50 -3.60
CA ALA A 40 5.74 -0.21 -4.88
C ALA A 40 4.68 -1.31 -4.95
N TRP A 41 4.30 -1.68 -6.16
CA TRP A 41 3.36 -2.75 -6.48
C TRP A 41 3.88 -3.64 -7.64
N GLY A 42 3.32 -4.83 -7.77
CA GLY A 42 3.67 -5.81 -8.80
C GLY A 42 2.87 -5.66 -10.09
N ASP A 43 3.15 -6.55 -11.05
CA ASP A 43 2.57 -6.51 -12.39
C ASP A 43 1.05 -6.60 -12.43
N GLY A 44 0.46 -7.46 -11.60
CA GLY A 44 -0.99 -7.62 -11.53
C GLY A 44 -1.70 -6.31 -11.13
N THR A 45 -1.17 -5.63 -10.09
CA THR A 45 -1.68 -4.31 -9.71
C THR A 45 -1.39 -3.28 -10.81
N ALA A 46 -0.23 -3.31 -11.46
CA ALA A 46 0.11 -2.36 -12.52
C ALA A 46 -0.86 -2.43 -13.71
N ALA A 47 -1.23 -3.64 -14.16
CA ALA A 47 -2.18 -3.84 -15.25
C ALA A 47 -3.59 -3.32 -14.93
N ILE A 48 -4.06 -3.52 -13.69
CA ILE A 48 -5.37 -3.00 -13.26
C ILE A 48 -5.32 -1.49 -13.07
N LEU A 49 -4.25 -0.98 -12.44
CA LEU A 49 -4.08 0.44 -12.16
C LEU A 49 -3.97 1.27 -13.45
N GLY A 50 -3.23 0.79 -14.45
CA GLY A 50 -3.13 1.43 -15.76
C GLY A 50 -4.48 1.57 -16.45
N ARG A 51 -5.35 0.55 -16.35
CA ARG A 51 -6.74 0.63 -16.85
C ARG A 51 -7.62 1.57 -16.03
N LEU A 52 -7.45 1.57 -14.70
CA LEU A 52 -8.22 2.41 -13.79
C LEU A 52 -8.01 3.91 -14.03
N VAL A 53 -6.78 4.31 -14.40
CA VAL A 53 -6.42 5.73 -14.62
C VAL A 53 -6.31 6.10 -16.09
N ALA A 54 -6.66 5.20 -17.01
CA ALA A 54 -6.53 5.44 -18.45
C ALA A 54 -7.28 6.71 -18.88
N GLY A 55 -6.60 7.56 -19.64
CA GLY A 55 -7.14 8.84 -20.13
C GLY A 55 -7.14 9.98 -19.10
N ARG A 56 -6.69 9.74 -17.87
CA ARG A 56 -6.61 10.75 -16.81
C ARG A 56 -5.15 11.08 -16.53
N ASN A 57 -4.84 12.36 -16.39
CA ASN A 57 -3.49 12.84 -16.04
C ASN A 57 -3.41 13.43 -14.62
N SER A 58 -4.56 13.64 -13.97
CA SER A 58 -4.60 14.21 -12.62
C SER A 58 -5.84 13.79 -11.83
N GLY A 59 -5.83 14.08 -10.52
CA GLY A 59 -6.98 13.88 -9.63
C GLY A 59 -7.01 12.51 -8.96
N PRO A 60 -8.04 12.19 -8.16
CA PRO A 60 -8.01 11.02 -7.28
C PRO A 60 -7.95 9.68 -8.04
N VAL A 61 -7.06 8.78 -7.64
CA VAL A 61 -6.99 7.43 -8.26
C VAL A 61 -8.27 6.64 -8.00
N PHE A 62 -8.73 6.65 -6.76
CA PHE A 62 -9.91 5.91 -6.33
C PHE A 62 -11.10 6.85 -6.23
N LEU A 63 -12.10 6.62 -7.06
CA LEU A 63 -13.30 7.44 -7.17
C LEU A 63 -14.54 6.73 -6.62
N THR A 64 -15.56 7.50 -6.29
CA THR A 64 -16.91 7.00 -6.08
C THR A 64 -17.56 6.59 -7.40
N ASP A 65 -18.49 5.63 -7.36
CA ASP A 65 -19.18 5.13 -8.57
C ASP A 65 -20.02 6.22 -9.27
N LEU A 66 -20.57 7.13 -8.48
CA LEU A 66 -21.43 8.21 -8.95
C LEU A 66 -20.79 9.58 -8.71
N PRO A 67 -21.05 10.56 -9.59
CA PRO A 67 -20.70 11.95 -9.36
C PRO A 67 -21.27 12.48 -8.05
N ALA A 68 -20.58 13.43 -7.43
CA ALA A 68 -21.15 14.11 -6.27
C ALA A 68 -22.28 15.05 -6.70
N GLY A 69 -23.40 15.01 -5.97
CA GLY A 69 -24.45 16.03 -6.13
C GLY A 69 -23.93 17.43 -5.78
N PRO A 70 -24.60 18.50 -6.25
CA PRO A 70 -24.07 19.88 -6.21
C PRO A 70 -23.59 20.33 -4.83
N ARG A 71 -24.39 20.06 -3.78
CA ARG A 71 -24.04 20.41 -2.39
C ARG A 71 -22.76 19.73 -1.90
N ARG A 72 -22.57 18.46 -2.28
CA ARG A 72 -21.37 17.70 -1.88
C ARG A 72 -20.16 18.12 -2.68
N ALA A 73 -20.32 18.38 -3.99
CA ALA A 73 -19.25 18.90 -4.83
C ALA A 73 -18.72 20.24 -4.29
N ALA A 74 -19.63 21.17 -3.93
CA ALA A 74 -19.26 22.47 -3.35
C ALA A 74 -18.53 22.37 -2.01
N ALA A 75 -18.79 21.33 -1.22
CA ALA A 75 -18.13 21.08 0.07
C ALA A 75 -16.85 20.25 -0.04
N THR A 76 -16.54 19.71 -1.22
CA THR A 76 -15.37 18.83 -1.44
C THR A 76 -14.19 19.67 -1.95
N LYS A 77 -12.99 19.40 -1.45
CA LYS A 77 -11.78 20.08 -1.93
C LYS A 77 -11.59 19.78 -3.41
N ALA A 78 -11.17 20.76 -4.20
CA ALA A 78 -10.96 20.59 -5.64
C ALA A 78 -10.05 19.38 -5.98
N ARG A 79 -8.99 19.16 -5.20
CA ARG A 79 -8.08 18.00 -5.35
C ARG A 79 -8.72 16.63 -5.13
N ASP A 80 -9.90 16.59 -4.51
CA ASP A 80 -10.66 15.36 -4.22
C ASP A 80 -11.81 15.16 -5.21
N ILE A 81 -11.88 15.96 -6.27
CA ILE A 81 -12.84 15.86 -7.35
C ILE A 81 -12.08 15.51 -8.63
N ASP A 82 -12.59 14.54 -9.37
CA ASP A 82 -12.15 14.26 -10.74
C ASP A 82 -12.76 15.27 -11.70
N HIS A 83 -11.92 15.92 -12.51
CA HIS A 83 -12.34 16.99 -13.39
C HIS A 83 -13.32 16.51 -14.48
N ASP A 84 -13.07 15.33 -15.04
CA ASP A 84 -13.81 14.85 -16.22
C ASP A 84 -15.16 14.22 -15.85
N THR A 85 -15.21 13.54 -14.70
CA THR A 85 -16.40 12.78 -14.28
C THR A 85 -17.18 13.44 -13.13
N SER A 86 -16.63 14.49 -12.50
CA SER A 86 -17.18 15.09 -11.28
C SER A 86 -17.39 14.10 -10.12
N ARG A 87 -16.74 12.93 -10.20
CA ARG A 87 -16.70 11.93 -9.12
C ARG A 87 -15.74 12.40 -8.04
N THR A 88 -15.97 11.94 -6.81
CA THR A 88 -15.14 12.33 -5.67
C THR A 88 -14.24 11.21 -5.23
N ARG A 89 -13.15 11.54 -4.53
CA ARG A 89 -12.28 10.56 -3.88
C ARG A 89 -13.09 9.58 -3.02
N LEU A 90 -12.77 8.30 -3.17
CA LEU A 90 -13.30 7.24 -2.34
C LEU A 90 -12.83 7.42 -0.89
N SER A 91 -13.76 7.67 0.03
CA SER A 91 -13.44 7.80 1.45
C SER A 91 -13.08 6.45 2.06
N TYR A 92 -12.32 6.46 3.17
CA TYR A 92 -12.00 5.24 3.92
C TYR A 92 -13.26 4.46 4.32
N GLY A 93 -14.30 5.16 4.79
CA GLY A 93 -15.57 4.51 5.17
C GLY A 93 -16.26 3.82 3.99
N ARG A 94 -16.22 4.41 2.79
CA ARG A 94 -16.77 3.80 1.57
C ARG A 94 -15.91 2.64 1.10
N ALA A 95 -14.58 2.76 1.12
CA ALA A 95 -13.68 1.66 0.82
C ALA A 95 -13.89 0.47 1.78
N ARG A 96 -14.10 0.74 3.08
CA ARG A 96 -14.43 -0.29 4.07
C ARG A 96 -15.73 -1.00 3.71
N ALA A 97 -16.79 -0.25 3.43
CA ALA A 97 -18.09 -0.81 3.06
C ALA A 97 -18.03 -1.64 1.77
N LEU A 98 -17.23 -1.23 0.78
CA LEU A 98 -17.03 -2.00 -0.44
C LEU A 98 -16.32 -3.33 -0.16
N ILE A 99 -15.21 -3.29 0.59
CA ILE A 99 -14.48 -4.52 0.96
C ILE A 99 -15.39 -5.47 1.73
N GLU A 100 -16.12 -4.98 2.73
CA GLU A 100 -17.08 -5.76 3.50
C GLU A 100 -18.14 -6.41 2.60
N ARG A 101 -18.74 -5.63 1.68
CA ARG A 101 -19.72 -6.12 0.72
C ARG A 101 -19.19 -7.24 -0.18
N TYR A 102 -17.97 -7.09 -0.72
CA TYR A 102 -17.42 -8.04 -1.68
C TYR A 102 -16.77 -9.27 -1.04
N THR A 103 -16.49 -9.24 0.26
CA THR A 103 -15.82 -10.34 0.97
C THR A 103 -16.70 -10.98 2.04
N GLY A 104 -17.97 -10.57 2.15
CA GLY A 104 -18.85 -11.06 3.22
C GLY A 104 -18.37 -10.69 4.63
N GLY A 105 -17.50 -9.68 4.76
CA GLY A 105 -16.90 -9.28 6.03
C GLY A 105 -15.70 -10.12 6.47
N GLU A 106 -15.29 -11.13 5.71
CA GLU A 106 -14.13 -11.99 6.05
C GLU A 106 -12.80 -11.22 6.04
N ILE A 107 -12.72 -10.20 5.18
CA ILE A 107 -11.53 -9.39 4.99
C ILE A 107 -11.85 -7.93 5.29
N THR A 108 -10.94 -7.27 6.00
CA THR A 108 -10.96 -5.84 6.28
C THR A 108 -9.73 -5.16 5.70
N LEU A 109 -9.83 -3.84 5.49
CA LEU A 109 -8.68 -3.02 5.05
C LEU A 109 -7.47 -3.14 6.00
N HIS A 110 -7.71 -3.31 7.30
CA HIS A 110 -6.64 -3.48 8.28
C HIS A 110 -5.97 -4.85 8.16
N GLN A 111 -6.76 -5.91 7.97
CA GLN A 111 -6.24 -7.27 7.79
C GLN A 111 -5.33 -7.36 6.56
N LEU A 112 -5.64 -6.69 5.45
CA LEU A 112 -4.76 -6.69 4.27
C LEU A 112 -3.33 -6.23 4.60
N ARG A 113 -3.19 -5.16 5.40
CA ARG A 113 -1.86 -4.71 5.85
C ARG A 113 -1.23 -5.69 6.83
N HIS A 114 -2.02 -6.21 7.77
CA HIS A 114 -1.55 -7.16 8.77
C HIS A 114 -1.00 -8.43 8.11
N SER A 115 -1.81 -9.10 7.30
CA SER A 115 -1.44 -10.33 6.58
C SER A 115 -0.25 -10.10 5.65
N SER A 116 -0.21 -8.97 4.93
CA SER A 116 0.95 -8.63 4.09
C SER A 116 2.26 -8.59 4.88
N LEU A 117 2.28 -7.94 6.05
CA LEU A 117 3.49 -7.87 6.87
C LEU A 117 3.84 -9.21 7.52
N THR A 118 2.84 -9.99 7.93
CA THR A 118 3.04 -11.36 8.43
C THR A 118 3.67 -12.24 7.36
N HIS A 119 3.09 -12.30 6.16
CA HIS A 119 3.59 -13.15 5.08
C HIS A 119 4.99 -12.75 4.62
N LEU A 120 5.30 -11.44 4.57
CA LEU A 120 6.65 -11.00 4.25
C LEU A 120 7.66 -11.40 5.34
N ALA A 121 7.28 -11.30 6.61
CA ALA A 121 8.14 -11.72 7.71
C ALA A 121 8.35 -13.25 7.73
N GLU A 122 7.30 -14.04 7.45
CA GLU A 122 7.38 -15.49 7.30
C GLU A 122 8.23 -15.91 6.10
N ALA A 123 8.22 -15.12 5.02
CA ALA A 123 9.11 -15.26 3.88
C ALA A 123 10.56 -14.80 4.16
N GLY A 124 10.89 -14.44 5.41
CA GLY A 124 12.25 -14.07 5.82
C GLY A 124 12.67 -12.65 5.42
N VAL A 125 11.74 -11.78 5.00
CA VAL A 125 12.08 -10.40 4.67
C VAL A 125 12.60 -9.67 5.91
N GLY A 126 13.81 -9.12 5.81
CA GLY A 126 14.47 -8.44 6.90
C GLY A 126 13.65 -7.28 7.47
N THR A 127 13.73 -7.11 8.78
CA THR A 127 12.96 -6.13 9.56
C THR A 127 13.13 -4.69 9.06
N THR A 128 14.31 -4.30 8.62
CA THR A 128 14.58 -2.96 8.05
C THR A 128 13.79 -2.72 6.76
N THR A 129 13.72 -3.74 5.89
CA THR A 129 12.93 -3.69 4.65
C THR A 129 11.43 -3.64 4.96
N LEU A 130 10.97 -4.43 5.93
CA LEU A 130 9.58 -4.37 6.42
C LEU A 130 9.23 -2.97 6.97
N MET A 131 10.14 -2.34 7.74
CA MET A 131 9.94 -0.98 8.26
C MET A 131 9.80 0.03 7.13
N ALA A 132 10.73 0.02 6.18
CA ALA A 132 10.72 0.92 5.03
C ALA A 132 9.44 0.76 4.19
N LYS A 133 9.08 -0.49 3.85
CA LYS A 133 7.90 -0.81 3.04
C LYS A 133 6.59 -0.37 3.70
N SER A 134 6.51 -0.47 5.02
CA SER A 134 5.28 -0.23 5.77
C SER A 134 5.17 1.17 6.38
N GLY A 135 6.26 1.94 6.40
CA GLY A 135 6.32 3.24 7.07
C GLY A 135 6.15 3.18 8.58
N HIS A 136 6.64 2.13 9.23
CA HIS A 136 6.72 2.09 10.70
C HIS A 136 7.94 2.90 11.16
N ALA A 137 7.70 3.97 11.91
CA ALA A 137 8.76 4.80 12.49
C ALA A 137 9.47 4.12 13.67
N ASN A 138 8.83 3.14 14.32
CA ASN A 138 9.36 2.45 15.49
C ASN A 138 9.30 0.93 15.30
N LEU A 139 10.45 0.29 15.48
CA LEU A 139 10.61 -1.16 15.45
C LEU A 139 9.64 -1.89 16.40
N ARG A 140 9.36 -1.34 17.58
CA ARG A 140 8.43 -1.92 18.56
C ARG A 140 7.05 -2.23 17.96
N SER A 141 6.57 -1.35 17.07
CA SER A 141 5.27 -1.55 16.40
C SER A 141 5.29 -2.65 15.32
N LEU A 142 6.48 -3.01 14.83
CA LEU A 142 6.70 -4.04 13.82
C LEU A 142 7.07 -5.41 14.44
N GLN A 143 7.59 -5.45 15.68
CA GLN A 143 8.03 -6.67 16.37
C GLN A 143 7.01 -7.80 16.37
N ARG A 144 5.71 -7.47 16.37
CA ARG A 144 4.63 -8.48 16.28
C ARG A 144 4.66 -9.33 15.00
N TYR A 145 5.31 -8.84 13.94
CA TYR A 145 5.48 -9.52 12.66
C TYR A 145 6.85 -10.19 12.55
N ALA A 146 7.89 -9.57 13.12
CA ALA A 146 9.27 -10.02 13.02
C ALA A 146 9.58 -11.14 14.03
N ARG A 147 9.02 -12.33 13.81
CA ARG A 147 9.40 -13.55 14.53
C ARG A 147 10.24 -14.43 13.61
N PRO A 148 11.57 -14.52 13.82
CA PRO A 148 12.40 -15.39 13.01
C PRO A 148 11.97 -16.85 13.23
N SER A 149 11.80 -17.60 12.14
CA SER A 149 11.60 -19.05 12.21
C SER A 149 12.92 -19.72 12.61
N PHE A 150 12.85 -20.92 13.17
CA PHE A 150 14.06 -21.70 13.46
C PHE A 150 14.86 -22.00 12.19
N ALA A 151 14.20 -22.19 11.05
CA ALA A 151 14.84 -22.36 9.75
C ALA A 151 15.69 -21.13 9.34
N ALA A 152 15.21 -19.90 9.61
CA ALA A 152 16.00 -18.70 9.37
C ALA A 152 17.25 -18.63 10.28
N VAL A 153 17.14 -19.13 11.52
CA VAL A 153 18.30 -19.26 12.44
C VAL A 153 19.29 -20.30 11.93
N GLN A 154 18.81 -21.45 11.43
CA GLN A 154 19.66 -22.48 10.82
C GLN A 154 20.39 -21.95 9.58
N GLN A 155 19.68 -21.31 8.64
CA GLN A 155 20.28 -20.72 7.45
C GLN A 155 21.34 -19.66 7.81
N ALA A 156 21.07 -18.80 8.81
CA ALA A 156 22.04 -17.83 9.29
C ALA A 156 23.29 -18.49 9.90
N THR A 157 23.12 -19.66 10.53
CA THR A 157 24.23 -20.47 11.06
C THR A 157 25.04 -21.11 9.92
N GLU A 158 24.35 -21.65 8.90
CA GLU A 158 24.98 -22.26 7.71
C GLU A 158 25.86 -21.26 6.94
N LEU A 159 25.47 -19.98 6.87
CA LEU A 159 26.29 -18.93 6.25
C LEU A 159 27.66 -18.75 6.91
N LEU A 160 27.81 -19.11 8.19
CA LEU A 160 29.09 -19.06 8.89
C LEU A 160 29.91 -20.35 8.70
N SER A 161 29.25 -21.45 8.37
CA SER A 161 29.87 -22.76 8.13
C SER A 161 30.55 -22.86 6.77
N ASP A 162 30.20 -22.00 5.82
CA ASP A 162 30.78 -21.95 4.46
C ASP A 162 31.34 -20.54 4.16
N PRO A 163 32.46 -20.16 4.79
CA PRO A 163 33.01 -18.82 4.64
C PRO A 163 33.40 -18.55 3.18
N PRO A 164 33.02 -17.40 2.58
CA PRO A 164 33.41 -17.08 1.22
C PRO A 164 34.94 -17.05 1.16
N THR A 165 35.51 -17.91 0.32
CA THR A 165 36.94 -17.89 0.00
C THR A 165 37.28 -16.50 -0.52
N ARG A 166 38.04 -15.75 0.27
CA ARG A 166 38.53 -14.43 -0.10
C ARG A 166 39.37 -14.60 -1.37
N LYS A 167 38.85 -14.21 -2.53
CA LYS A 167 39.65 -14.10 -3.75
C LYS A 167 40.63 -12.95 -3.53
N GLY A 168 41.91 -13.31 -3.38
CA GLY A 168 43.03 -12.38 -3.39
C GLY A 168 43.32 -11.84 -4.78
#